data_AF-A0A936L704-F1
#
_entry.id   AF-A0A936L704-F1
#
_cell.length_a   1.000
_cell.length_b   1.000
_cell.length_c   1.000
_cell.angle_alpha   90.00
_cell.angle_beta   90.00
_cell.angle_gamma   90.00
#
_symmetry.space_group_name_H-M   'P 1'
#
loop_
_entity.id
_entity.type
_entity.pdbx_description
1 polymer ?
#
loop_
_entity_poly.entity_id
_entity_poly.type
_entity_poly.pdbx_seq_one_letter_code
_entity_poly.pdbx_strand_id
1 'polypeptide(L)'
;MKWLFALLLAFCAPFLMGQKVIGFEEFNLPPGSFLNKSDGSGGFKSGEVFLRNAYEVQFKSWSGWAISSTTDTLTPGFTNQYSAITGKGYDGSHYAITYAFGNNNLVLQGSAAGNPVAGMYITNSTYAYRSMKDGDAFSKKFGGVTGNDPDYFLLTIKAYYMGALSADSVTVYLADYRFSDNSRDFILNQ
;
A
#
# COMPACT_ATOMS: atom_id res chain seq x y z
N MET A 1 8.00 -63.14 -35.29
CA MET A 1 7.23 -61.89 -35.15
C MET A 1 7.58 -61.26 -33.80
N LYS A 2 8.43 -60.23 -33.77
CA LYS A 2 8.74 -59.46 -32.55
C LYS A 2 8.04 -58.11 -32.67
N TRP A 3 7.09 -57.86 -31.78
CA TRP A 3 6.37 -56.60 -31.70
C TRP A 3 7.17 -55.66 -30.81
N LEU A 4 7.70 -54.56 -31.36
CA LEU A 4 8.25 -53.47 -30.55
C LEU A 4 7.10 -52.54 -30.17
N PHE A 5 6.81 -52.46 -28.87
CA PHE A 5 6.01 -51.37 -28.30
C PHE A 5 6.92 -50.17 -28.07
N ALA A 6 6.67 -49.07 -28.78
CA ALA A 6 7.28 -47.77 -28.51
C ALA A 6 6.51 -47.09 -27.37
N LEU A 7 7.16 -46.88 -26.23
CA LEU A 7 6.61 -46.14 -25.11
C LEU A 7 6.80 -44.64 -25.37
N LEU A 8 5.71 -43.90 -25.59
CA LEU A 8 5.75 -42.45 -25.74
C LEU A 8 5.76 -41.81 -24.34
N LEU A 9 6.91 -41.29 -23.91
CA LEU A 9 7.03 -40.50 -22.67
C LEU A 9 6.56 -39.07 -22.94
N ALA A 10 5.33 -38.75 -22.49
CA ALA A 10 4.83 -37.38 -22.48
C ALA A 10 5.50 -36.59 -21.35
N PHE A 11 6.46 -35.72 -21.71
CA PHE A 11 7.13 -34.84 -20.77
C PHE A 11 6.23 -33.64 -20.47
N CYS A 12 5.47 -33.69 -19.38
CA CYS A 12 4.69 -32.55 -18.91
C CYS A 12 5.62 -31.62 -18.11
N ALA A 13 6.17 -30.60 -18.76
CA ALA A 13 6.93 -29.57 -18.06
C ALA A 13 5.97 -28.73 -17.21
N PRO A 14 6.19 -28.59 -15.88
CA PRO A 14 5.42 -27.65 -15.10
C PRO A 14 5.72 -26.23 -15.59
N PHE A 15 4.70 -25.52 -16.07
CA PHE A 15 4.78 -24.07 -16.25
C PHE A 15 4.84 -23.44 -14.85
N LEU A 16 6.03 -23.01 -14.44
CA LEU A 16 6.21 -22.12 -13.30
C LEU A 16 5.67 -20.74 -13.69
N MET A 17 4.45 -20.45 -13.26
CA MET A 17 3.93 -19.08 -13.27
C MET A 17 4.61 -18.35 -12.11
N GLY A 18 5.73 -17.68 -12.40
CA GLY A 18 6.40 -16.83 -11.41
C GLY A 18 5.53 -15.61 -11.10
N GLN A 19 5.07 -15.46 -9.85
CA GLN A 19 4.42 -14.24 -9.41
C GLN A 19 5.47 -13.13 -9.31
N LYS A 20 5.31 -12.09 -10.12
CA LYS A 20 6.17 -10.90 -10.05
C LYS A 20 5.71 -10.01 -8.89
N VAL A 21 6.52 -9.94 -7.84
CA VAL A 21 6.33 -8.98 -6.74
C VAL A 21 7.03 -7.68 -7.13
N ILE A 22 6.31 -6.57 -7.03
CA ILE A 22 6.83 -5.23 -7.30
C ILE A 22 7.18 -4.59 -5.95
N GLY A 23 8.44 -4.16 -5.81
CA GLY A 23 8.96 -3.45 -4.64
C GLY A 23 9.38 -2.03 -5.00
N PHE A 24 10.13 -1.34 -4.14
CA PHE A 24 10.57 0.04 -4.38
C PHE A 24 12.06 0.25 -4.10
N GLU A 25 12.83 -0.83 -3.99
CA GLU A 25 14.27 -0.77 -3.67
C GLU A 25 15.10 -0.15 -4.80
N GLU A 26 14.62 -0.20 -6.05
CA GLU A 26 15.30 0.38 -7.21
C GLU A 26 15.47 1.91 -7.13
N PHE A 27 14.72 2.57 -6.23
CA PHE A 27 14.86 4.00 -5.98
C PHE A 27 16.11 4.35 -5.15
N ASN A 28 16.75 3.36 -4.51
CA ASN A 28 18.04 3.50 -3.80
C ASN A 28 18.10 4.70 -2.84
N LEU A 29 17.05 4.89 -2.04
CA LEU A 29 16.97 5.96 -1.06
C LEU A 29 17.91 5.70 0.12
N PRO A 30 18.67 6.71 0.58
CA PRO A 30 19.30 6.65 1.89
C PRO A 30 18.26 6.35 2.98
N PRO A 31 18.61 5.62 4.05
CA PRO A 31 17.70 5.40 5.18
C PRO A 31 17.19 6.73 5.74
N GLY A 32 15.90 6.81 6.09
CA GLY A 32 15.34 8.04 6.65
C GLY A 32 14.98 9.10 5.60
N SER A 33 14.92 8.77 4.32
CA SER A 33 14.63 9.75 3.25
C SER A 33 13.38 9.40 2.44
N PHE A 34 12.99 10.29 1.55
CA PHE A 34 11.79 10.13 0.73
C PHE A 34 11.91 10.88 -0.60
N LEU A 35 11.06 10.49 -1.54
CA LEU A 35 10.78 11.19 -2.78
C LEU A 35 9.29 11.50 -2.85
N ASN A 36 8.95 12.77 -3.02
CA ASN A 36 7.58 13.25 -3.22
C ASN A 36 7.42 13.98 -4.57
N LYS A 37 8.38 13.79 -5.47
CA LYS A 37 8.50 14.46 -6.79
C LYS A 37 8.43 15.98 -6.75
N SER A 38 9.06 16.58 -5.74
CA SER A 38 9.37 18.02 -5.75
C SER A 38 10.24 18.45 -6.94
N ASP A 39 10.82 17.50 -7.68
CA ASP A 39 11.54 17.69 -8.94
C ASP A 39 10.62 17.92 -10.16
N GLY A 40 9.30 17.77 -10.01
CA GLY A 40 8.33 17.95 -11.09
C GLY A 40 8.19 16.76 -12.05
N SER A 41 8.79 15.59 -11.74
CA SER A 41 8.78 14.42 -12.63
C SER A 41 7.44 13.66 -12.71
N GLY A 42 6.41 14.09 -11.96
CA GLY A 42 5.00 13.68 -12.14
C GLY A 42 4.63 12.26 -11.66
N GLY A 43 5.59 11.42 -11.29
CA GLY A 43 5.30 10.10 -10.72
C GLY A 43 6.47 9.13 -10.70
N PHE A 44 6.21 7.92 -10.20
CA PHE A 44 7.18 6.86 -10.00
C PHE A 44 6.84 5.67 -10.89
N LYS A 45 7.84 5.15 -11.60
CA LYS A 45 7.73 3.87 -12.30
C LYS A 45 8.50 2.83 -11.51
N SER A 46 7.82 1.76 -11.12
CA SER A 46 8.41 0.60 -10.48
C SER A 46 7.94 -0.66 -11.20
N GLY A 47 8.87 -1.37 -11.83
CA GLY A 47 8.53 -2.48 -12.73
C GLY A 47 7.46 -2.10 -13.76
N GLU A 48 6.30 -2.75 -13.65
CA GLU A 48 5.13 -2.55 -14.53
C GLU A 48 4.02 -1.74 -13.88
N VAL A 49 4.35 -0.99 -12.83
CA VAL A 49 3.44 -0.12 -12.10
C VAL A 49 3.90 1.33 -12.22
N PHE A 50 2.95 2.21 -12.46
CA PHE A 50 3.15 3.65 -12.40
C PHE A 50 2.28 4.29 -11.32
N LEU A 51 2.92 5.06 -10.44
CA LEU A 51 2.32 5.75 -9.32
C LEU A 51 2.39 7.26 -9.60
N ARG A 52 1.25 7.89 -9.83
CA ARG A 52 1.20 9.34 -10.10
C ARG A 52 1.54 10.14 -8.85
N ASN A 53 2.27 11.23 -9.03
CA ASN A 53 2.48 12.24 -8.01
C ASN A 53 2.22 13.61 -8.63
N ALA A 54 1.43 14.44 -7.96
CA ALA A 54 1.29 15.84 -8.31
C ALA A 54 1.85 16.67 -7.16
N TYR A 55 3.04 17.24 -7.38
CA TYR A 55 3.69 18.16 -6.45
C TYR A 55 3.30 19.61 -6.78
N GLU A 56 2.86 20.34 -5.77
CA GLU A 56 2.49 21.74 -5.85
C GLU A 56 3.57 22.61 -5.20
N VAL A 57 4.32 23.34 -6.03
CA VAL A 57 5.51 24.08 -5.62
C VAL A 57 5.16 25.21 -4.67
N GLN A 58 4.05 25.92 -4.91
CA GLN A 58 3.68 27.09 -4.11
C GLN A 58 3.40 26.71 -2.66
N PHE A 59 2.73 25.58 -2.45
CA PHE A 59 2.33 25.10 -1.12
C PHE A 59 3.28 24.05 -0.54
N LYS A 60 4.33 23.66 -1.29
CA LYS A 60 5.26 22.57 -0.95
C LYS A 60 4.51 21.30 -0.52
N SER A 61 3.44 20.99 -1.26
CA SER A 61 2.51 19.91 -0.96
C SER A 61 2.47 18.92 -2.12
N TRP A 62 1.94 17.73 -1.88
CA TRP A 62 1.82 16.71 -2.91
C TRP A 62 0.53 15.90 -2.73
N SER A 63 0.07 15.32 -3.84
CA SER A 63 -1.01 14.33 -3.88
C SER A 63 -0.61 13.13 -4.72
N GLY A 64 -1.35 12.03 -4.61
CA GLY A 64 -1.01 10.76 -5.22
C GLY A 64 -0.10 9.93 -4.30
N TRP A 65 1.12 9.67 -4.75
CA TRP A 65 2.04 8.74 -4.12
C TRP A 65 3.39 9.38 -3.83
N ALA A 66 4.08 8.93 -2.79
CA ALA A 66 5.49 9.18 -2.54
C ALA A 66 6.21 7.85 -2.30
N ILE A 67 7.53 7.81 -2.48
CA ILE A 67 8.37 6.65 -2.12
C ILE A 67 9.19 7.04 -0.90
N SER A 68 9.24 6.18 0.10
CA SER A 68 9.86 6.47 1.39
C SER A 68 10.72 5.31 1.87
N SER A 69 11.79 5.65 2.57
CA SER A 69 12.61 4.77 3.40
C SER A 69 12.69 5.27 4.84
N THR A 70 11.75 6.14 5.26
CA THR A 70 11.74 6.68 6.62
C THR A 70 11.37 5.60 7.65
N THR A 71 11.93 5.74 8.85
CA THR A 71 11.84 4.73 9.92
C THR A 71 11.19 5.26 11.19
N ASP A 72 10.71 6.50 11.19
CA ASP A 72 10.15 7.15 12.37
C ASP A 72 8.71 6.66 12.64
N THR A 73 8.59 5.75 13.60
CA THR A 73 7.32 5.18 14.05
C THR A 73 6.76 5.87 15.29
N LEU A 74 7.44 6.90 15.82
CA LEU A 74 7.16 7.48 17.13
C LEU A 74 6.55 8.88 17.03
N THR A 75 7.03 9.73 16.12
CA THR A 75 6.63 11.14 16.06
C THR A 75 5.19 11.28 15.56
N PRO A 76 4.28 11.89 16.36
CA PRO A 76 2.91 12.16 15.92
C PRO A 76 2.84 13.39 15.00
N GLY A 77 1.74 13.51 14.26
CA GLY A 77 1.41 14.70 13.48
C GLY A 77 1.83 14.67 12.01
N PHE A 78 1.32 15.66 11.26
CA PHE A 78 1.44 15.73 9.80
C PHE A 78 2.87 15.90 9.28
N THR A 79 3.81 16.30 10.13
CA THR A 79 5.23 16.40 9.76
C THR A 79 5.85 15.02 9.56
N ASN A 80 5.31 13.96 10.17
CA ASN A 80 5.74 12.57 9.98
C ASN A 80 4.97 11.84 8.87
N GLN A 81 4.74 12.54 7.76
CA GLN A 81 3.87 12.08 6.67
C GLN A 81 4.45 11.00 5.76
N TYR A 82 5.76 10.77 5.85
CA TYR A 82 6.44 9.82 4.96
C TYR A 82 6.68 8.45 5.62
N SER A 83 6.37 8.30 6.92
CA SER A 83 6.65 7.07 7.65
C SER A 83 5.47 6.10 7.66
N ALA A 84 5.76 4.83 7.35
CA ALA A 84 4.91 3.70 7.70
C ALA A 84 5.12 3.35 9.17
N ILE A 85 4.06 2.90 9.86
CA ILE A 85 4.15 2.54 11.29
C ILE A 85 5.05 1.31 11.53
N THR A 86 5.29 0.50 10.51
CA THR A 86 6.26 -0.60 10.50
C THR A 86 7.71 -0.11 10.46
N GLY A 87 7.93 1.15 10.07
CA GLY A 87 9.25 1.76 9.87
C GLY A 87 10.01 1.23 8.65
N LYS A 88 9.39 0.38 7.82
CA LYS A 88 10.01 -0.21 6.62
C LYS A 88 8.96 -0.85 5.70
N GLY A 89 9.38 -1.21 4.48
CA GLY A 89 8.60 -2.04 3.57
C GLY A 89 8.48 -3.49 4.04
N TYR A 90 7.55 -4.24 3.44
CA TYR A 90 7.32 -5.65 3.78
C TYR A 90 8.55 -6.52 3.53
N ASP A 91 9.15 -6.39 2.34
CA ASP A 91 10.33 -7.16 1.89
C ASP A 91 11.44 -6.20 1.44
N GLY A 92 11.77 -5.24 2.30
CA GLY A 92 12.72 -4.18 1.98
C GLY A 92 12.68 -3.02 2.97
N SER A 93 13.45 -1.98 2.68
CA SER A 93 13.45 -0.73 3.44
C SER A 93 12.57 0.35 2.80
N HIS A 94 12.20 0.17 1.53
CA HIS A 94 11.44 1.12 0.73
C HIS A 94 9.99 0.72 0.59
N TYR A 95 9.12 1.72 0.57
CA TYR A 95 7.68 1.54 0.41
C TYR A 95 7.06 2.76 -0.26
N ALA A 96 5.88 2.55 -0.87
CA ALA A 96 5.05 3.64 -1.33
C ALA A 96 4.13 4.12 -0.20
N ILE A 97 3.95 5.44 -0.10
CA ILE A 97 3.02 6.07 0.82
C ILE A 97 2.03 6.94 0.04
N THR A 98 0.78 6.97 0.49
CA THR A 98 -0.27 7.77 -0.15
C THR A 98 -1.18 8.39 0.90
N TYR A 99 -1.55 9.64 0.65
CA TYR A 99 -2.69 10.26 1.30
C TYR A 99 -3.94 9.94 0.49
N ALA A 100 -4.73 8.95 0.93
CA ALA A 100 -5.99 8.57 0.28
C ALA A 100 -7.12 9.62 0.47
N PHE A 101 -6.78 10.91 0.38
CA PHE A 101 -7.73 12.00 0.26
C PHE A 101 -8.16 12.09 -1.20
N GLY A 102 -9.18 11.31 -1.55
CA GLY A 102 -9.61 11.10 -2.93
C GLY A 102 -9.00 9.86 -3.57
N ASN A 103 -9.23 9.69 -4.87
CA ASN A 103 -8.84 8.49 -5.61
C ASN A 103 -7.38 8.60 -6.09
N ASN A 104 -6.48 7.83 -5.49
CA ASN A 104 -5.10 7.69 -5.95
C ASN A 104 -4.91 6.38 -6.72
N ASN A 105 -4.76 6.49 -8.04
CA ASN A 105 -4.63 5.32 -8.89
C ASN A 105 -3.19 4.80 -8.92
N LEU A 106 -3.07 3.49 -8.86
CA LEU A 106 -1.89 2.73 -9.25
C LEU A 106 -2.15 2.17 -10.66
N VAL A 107 -1.33 2.53 -11.64
CA VAL A 107 -1.56 2.20 -13.05
C VAL A 107 -0.69 1.02 -13.46
N LEU A 108 -1.33 -0.09 -13.85
CA LEU A 108 -0.63 -1.24 -14.43
C LEU A 108 -0.25 -0.95 -15.90
N GLN A 109 0.97 -1.33 -16.27
CA GLN A 109 1.58 -1.10 -17.58
C GLN A 109 2.18 -2.40 -18.13
N GLY A 110 2.58 -2.39 -19.41
CA GLY A 110 3.25 -3.53 -20.02
C GLY A 110 2.40 -4.80 -19.99
N SER A 111 3.00 -5.93 -19.63
CA SER A 111 2.32 -7.21 -19.52
C SER A 111 1.37 -7.30 -18.32
N ALA A 112 1.51 -6.44 -17.32
CA ALA A 112 0.56 -6.35 -16.20
C ALA A 112 -0.73 -5.60 -16.56
N ALA A 113 -0.74 -4.82 -17.64
CA ALA A 113 -1.91 -4.03 -18.03
C ALA A 113 -3.12 -4.94 -18.32
N GLY A 114 -4.26 -4.66 -17.67
CA GLY A 114 -5.49 -5.42 -17.84
C GLY A 114 -5.54 -6.77 -17.12
N ASN A 115 -4.46 -7.15 -16.43
CA ASN A 115 -4.41 -8.37 -15.63
C ASN A 115 -4.83 -8.11 -14.16
N PRO A 116 -5.35 -9.12 -13.46
CA PRO A 116 -5.70 -9.00 -12.05
C PRO A 116 -4.46 -8.81 -11.17
N VAL A 117 -4.61 -8.05 -10.09
CA VAL A 117 -3.61 -7.94 -9.02
C VAL A 117 -3.97 -8.93 -7.92
N ALA A 118 -3.09 -9.87 -7.62
CA ALA A 118 -3.33 -10.89 -6.60
C ALA A 118 -3.44 -10.30 -5.18
N GLY A 119 -2.69 -9.24 -4.90
CA GLY A 119 -2.73 -8.55 -3.60
C GLY A 119 -1.60 -7.52 -3.47
N MET A 120 -1.56 -6.86 -2.32
CA MET A 120 -0.50 -5.95 -1.90
C MET A 120 -0.42 -5.91 -0.37
N TYR A 121 0.75 -5.59 0.16
CA TYR A 121 0.95 -5.34 1.59
C TYR A 121 0.58 -3.90 1.92
N ILE A 122 -0.17 -3.72 3.00
CA ILE A 122 -0.71 -2.41 3.41
C ILE A 122 -0.60 -2.30 4.92
N THR A 123 -0.20 -1.13 5.40
CA THR A 123 -0.18 -0.78 6.82
C THR A 123 -0.55 0.69 6.99
N ASN A 124 -0.74 1.14 8.23
CA ASN A 124 -0.97 2.55 8.52
C ASN A 124 0.29 3.39 8.32
N SER A 125 0.11 4.68 7.96
CA SER A 125 1.17 5.66 8.21
C SER A 125 1.36 5.87 9.71
N THR A 126 2.56 6.25 10.14
CA THR A 126 2.81 6.59 11.55
C THR A 126 1.86 7.68 12.02
N TYR A 127 1.62 8.70 11.19
CA TYR A 127 0.70 9.77 11.55
C TYR A 127 -0.73 9.25 11.80
N ALA A 128 -1.32 8.49 10.87
CA ALA A 128 -2.67 7.95 11.05
C ALA A 128 -2.76 7.03 12.27
N TYR A 129 -1.76 6.15 12.45
CA TYR A 129 -1.70 5.25 13.60
C TYR A 129 -1.68 6.02 14.93
N ARG A 130 -0.82 7.03 15.06
CA ARG A 130 -0.70 7.83 16.29
C ARG A 130 -1.94 8.67 16.55
N SER A 131 -2.53 9.25 15.51
CA SER A 131 -3.79 9.99 15.62
C SER A 131 -4.92 9.11 16.14
N MET A 132 -5.09 7.91 15.58
CA MET A 132 -6.10 6.95 16.07
C MET A 132 -5.79 6.46 17.49
N LYS A 133 -4.52 6.16 17.79
CA LYS A 133 -4.13 5.59 19.09
C LYS A 133 -4.25 6.61 20.23
N ASP A 134 -3.72 7.81 20.03
CA ASP A 134 -3.46 8.77 21.09
C ASP A 134 -4.40 9.99 21.00
N GLY A 135 -5.04 10.21 19.85
CA GLY A 135 -5.78 11.42 19.53
C GLY A 135 -4.85 12.57 19.11
N ASP A 136 -5.40 13.59 18.46
CA ASP A 136 -4.72 14.84 18.14
C ASP A 136 -5.71 16.02 18.08
N ALA A 137 -5.28 17.16 17.55
CA ALA A 137 -6.12 18.36 17.44
C ALA A 137 -7.30 18.21 16.46
N PHE A 138 -7.31 17.17 15.62
CA PHE A 138 -8.28 16.94 14.55
C PHE A 138 -9.12 15.68 14.76
N SER A 139 -8.62 14.70 15.52
CA SER A 139 -9.33 13.47 15.85
C SER A 139 -9.24 13.13 17.33
N LYS A 140 -10.34 12.65 17.90
CA LYS A 140 -10.27 11.90 19.17
C LYS A 140 -9.46 10.62 18.99
N LYS A 141 -8.94 10.06 20.08
CA LYS A 141 -8.46 8.68 20.07
C LYS A 141 -9.62 7.71 19.79
N PHE A 142 -9.33 6.63 19.08
CA PHE A 142 -10.29 5.56 18.82
C PHE A 142 -10.68 4.85 20.12
N GLY A 143 -11.94 4.42 20.20
CA GLY A 143 -12.58 3.94 21.43
C GLY A 143 -13.00 5.08 22.36
N GLY A 144 -12.66 6.34 22.07
CA GLY A 144 -13.00 7.47 22.92
C GLY A 144 -12.42 7.37 24.32
N VAL A 145 -12.93 8.18 25.26
CA VAL A 145 -12.38 8.23 26.63
C VAL A 145 -12.54 6.88 27.36
N THR A 146 -13.65 6.19 27.12
CA THR A 146 -14.01 4.94 27.82
C THR A 146 -13.46 3.68 27.15
N GLY A 147 -12.98 3.78 25.91
CA GLY A 147 -12.59 2.65 25.08
C GLY A 147 -13.73 1.97 24.34
N ASN A 148 -14.98 2.46 24.44
CA ASN A 148 -16.18 1.81 23.88
C ASN A 148 -16.79 2.53 22.68
N ASP A 149 -16.21 3.64 22.23
CA ASP A 149 -16.73 4.31 21.05
C ASP A 149 -16.48 3.44 19.81
N PRO A 150 -17.52 3.13 19.01
CA PRO A 150 -17.37 2.33 17.81
C PRO A 150 -16.70 3.17 16.71
N ASP A 151 -15.40 3.01 16.56
CA ASP A 151 -14.59 3.68 15.53
C ASP A 151 -14.00 2.67 14.53
N TYR A 152 -13.72 3.10 13.31
CA TYR A 152 -13.00 2.27 12.33
C TYR A 152 -12.26 3.14 11.32
N PHE A 153 -11.20 2.57 10.74
CA PHE A 153 -10.49 3.18 9.62
C PHE A 153 -10.38 2.15 8.51
N LEU A 154 -11.01 2.42 7.36
CA LEU A 154 -11.23 1.45 6.30
C LEU A 154 -10.65 1.95 4.98
N LEU A 155 -9.82 1.14 4.34
CA LEU A 155 -9.36 1.35 2.98
C LEU A 155 -10.27 0.55 2.03
N THR A 156 -10.78 1.21 0.99
CA THR A 156 -11.52 0.57 -0.11
C THR A 156 -10.69 0.62 -1.37
N ILE A 157 -10.41 -0.55 -1.95
CA ILE A 157 -9.62 -0.71 -3.17
C ILE A 157 -10.56 -1.17 -4.27
N LYS A 158 -10.54 -0.44 -5.39
CA LYS A 158 -11.34 -0.76 -6.58
C LYS A 158 -10.44 -0.89 -7.79
N ALA A 159 -10.84 -1.78 -8.70
CA ALA A 159 -10.18 -1.93 -9.99
C ALA A 159 -10.77 -0.97 -11.02
N TYR A 160 -9.93 -0.51 -11.95
CA TYR A 160 -10.37 0.10 -13.19
C TYR A 160 -9.94 -0.80 -14.35
N TYR A 161 -10.83 -1.03 -15.32
CA TYR A 161 -10.52 -1.72 -16.57
C TYR A 161 -10.95 -0.86 -17.74
N MET A 162 -10.00 -0.52 -18.62
CA MET A 162 -10.23 0.37 -19.76
C MET A 162 -10.92 1.70 -19.37
N GLY A 163 -10.61 2.23 -18.19
CA GLY A 163 -11.19 3.48 -17.66
C GLY A 163 -12.55 3.32 -16.96
N ALA A 164 -13.19 2.15 -17.04
CA ALA A 164 -14.40 1.86 -16.28
C ALA A 164 -14.07 1.39 -14.87
N LEU A 165 -14.71 2.00 -13.86
CA LEU A 165 -14.62 1.58 -12.46
C LEU A 165 -15.39 0.26 -12.26
N SER A 166 -14.76 -0.73 -11.63
CA SER A 166 -15.45 -1.96 -11.24
C SER A 166 -16.50 -1.70 -10.16
N ALA A 167 -17.61 -2.44 -10.22
CA ALA A 167 -18.59 -2.49 -9.13
C ALA A 167 -18.01 -3.18 -7.89
N ASP A 168 -17.07 -4.11 -8.09
CA ASP A 168 -16.42 -4.87 -7.03
C ASP A 168 -15.36 -4.03 -6.30
N SER A 169 -15.16 -4.36 -5.02
CA SER A 169 -14.14 -3.75 -4.18
C SER A 169 -13.57 -4.74 -3.18
N VAL A 170 -12.31 -4.52 -2.83
CA VAL A 170 -11.68 -5.15 -1.65
C VAL A 170 -11.61 -4.10 -0.55
N THR A 171 -12.04 -4.46 0.66
CA THR A 171 -11.99 -3.58 1.84
C THR A 171 -10.99 -4.12 2.85
N VAL A 172 -10.14 -3.24 3.38
CA VAL A 172 -9.15 -3.56 4.42
C VAL A 172 -9.37 -2.63 5.61
N TYR A 173 -9.68 -3.21 6.77
CA TYR A 173 -9.71 -2.44 8.02
C TYR A 173 -8.29 -2.18 8.49
N LEU A 174 -7.90 -0.91 8.50
CA LEU A 174 -6.66 -0.41 9.08
C LEU A 174 -6.82 -0.13 10.59
N ALA A 175 -8.05 -0.01 11.06
CA ALA A 175 -8.43 -0.09 12.48
C ALA A 175 -9.90 -0.50 12.61
N ASP A 176 -10.26 -1.19 13.68
CA ASP A 176 -11.65 -1.55 13.99
C ASP A 176 -11.84 -1.65 15.52
N TYR A 177 -12.71 -0.80 16.05
CA TYR A 177 -13.10 -0.68 17.47
C TYR A 177 -14.60 -0.94 17.65
N ARG A 178 -15.26 -1.58 16.67
CA ARG A 178 -16.71 -1.82 16.71
C ARG A 178 -17.07 -3.12 17.42
N PHE A 179 -16.10 -3.82 17.99
CA PHE A 179 -16.36 -5.08 18.68
C PHE A 179 -17.04 -4.81 20.02
N SER A 180 -17.96 -5.70 20.42
CA SER A 180 -18.55 -5.65 21.77
C SER A 180 -17.54 -6.04 22.86
N ASP A 181 -16.50 -6.77 22.46
CA ASP A 181 -15.37 -7.15 23.30
C ASP A 181 -14.14 -6.38 22.81
N ASN A 182 -13.80 -5.32 23.54
CA ASN A 182 -12.74 -4.39 23.17
C ASN A 182 -11.34 -5.05 23.17
N SER A 183 -11.19 -6.28 23.69
CA SER A 183 -9.93 -7.03 23.54
C SER A 183 -9.62 -7.41 22.10
N ARG A 184 -10.63 -7.31 21.21
CA ARG A 184 -10.50 -7.54 19.77
C ARG A 184 -10.24 -6.26 18.99
N ASP A 185 -10.31 -5.09 19.63
CA ASP A 185 -10.04 -3.83 18.98
C ASP A 185 -8.61 -3.78 18.48
N PHE A 186 -8.40 -3.22 17.29
CA PHE A 186 -7.07 -3.14 16.73
C PHE A 186 -6.85 -1.88 15.89
N ILE A 187 -5.57 -1.50 15.81
CA ILE A 187 -5.03 -0.60 14.79
C ILE A 187 -3.90 -1.37 14.11
N LEU A 188 -4.01 -1.57 12.80
CA LEU A 188 -3.02 -2.33 12.02
C LEU A 188 -1.65 -1.64 12.06
N ASN A 189 -0.61 -2.40 12.41
CA ASN A 189 0.75 -1.86 12.57
C ASN A 189 1.90 -2.77 12.08
N GLN A 190 1.56 -3.83 11.36
CA GLN A 190 2.50 -4.81 10.81
C GLN A 190 2.04 -5.27 9.44
#